data_AF-A0A1A8PH75-F1
#
_entry.id   AF-A0A1A8PH75-F1
#
_cell.length_a   1.000
_cell.length_b   1.000
_cell.length_c   1.000
_cell.angle_alpha   90.00
_cell.angle_beta   90.00
_cell.angle_gamma   90.00
#
_symmetry.space_group_name_H-M   'P 1'
#
loop_
_entity.id
_entity.type
_entity.pdbx_description
1 polymer ?
#
loop_
_entity_poly.entity_id
_entity_poly.type
_entity_poly.pdbx_seq_one_letter_code
_entity_poly.pdbx_strand_id
1 'polypeptide(L)' 'RLLNIPINDIVHPTYEKVVAGEGMPLPQDPSQRGNLVLTFDTQFPKMLSAERRHLIRKVLGTTHD' A
#
# COMPACT_ATOMS: atom_id res chain seq x y z
N ARG A 1 -10.28 -8.77 18.10
CA ARG A 1 -10.98 -8.64 16.80
C ARG A 1 -9.94 -8.74 15.70
N LEU A 2 -10.23 -9.45 14.62
CA LEU A 2 -9.36 -9.48 13.45
C LEU A 2 -9.88 -8.46 12.42
N LEU A 3 -8.98 -7.66 11.86
CA LEU A 3 -9.28 -6.68 10.81
C LEU A 3 -8.74 -7.22 9.50
N ASN A 4 -9.62 -7.48 8.54
CA ASN A 4 -9.24 -7.84 7.19
C ASN A 4 -9.47 -6.63 6.28
N ILE A 5 -8.39 -5.96 5.89
CA ILE A 5 -8.44 -4.69 5.15
C ILE A 5 -7.97 -4.95 3.72
N PRO A 6 -8.87 -4.97 2.72
CA PRO A 6 -8.48 -5.18 1.34
C PRO A 6 -7.69 -3.97 0.81
N ILE A 7 -6.61 -4.26 0.08
CA ILE A 7 -5.81 -3.26 -0.65
C ILE A 7 -6.06 -3.48 -2.13
N ASN A 8 -6.96 -2.67 -2.70
CA ASN A 8 -7.41 -2.80 -4.10
C ASN A 8 -6.77 -1.76 -5.03
N ASP A 9 -6.11 -0.75 -4.46
CA ASP A 9 -5.47 0.33 -5.20
C ASP A 9 -3.98 0.05 -5.40
N ILE A 10 -3.36 0.73 -6.37
CA ILE A 10 -1.92 0.65 -6.60
C ILE A 10 -1.19 1.31 -5.43
N VAL A 11 -0.44 0.52 -4.67
CA VAL A 11 0.45 1.05 -3.63
C VAL A 11 1.71 1.63 -4.27
N HIS A 12 2.14 2.76 -3.73
CA HIS A 12 3.41 3.42 -4.06
C HIS A 12 4.11 3.84 -2.75
N PRO A 13 5.39 4.22 -2.76
CA PRO A 13 6.16 4.44 -1.52
C PRO A 13 5.57 5.47 -0.55
N THR A 14 4.73 6.39 -1.03
CA THR A 14 4.06 7.42 -0.23
C THR A 14 2.57 7.14 -0.03
N TYR A 15 2.08 5.97 -0.44
CA TYR A 15 0.69 5.59 -0.28
C TYR A 15 0.39 5.28 1.18
N GLU A 16 -0.72 5.84 1.68
CA GLU A 16 -1.25 5.56 3.00
C GLU A 16 -2.69 5.06 2.90
N LYS A 17 -3.00 3.99 3.63
CA LYS A 17 -4.38 3.57 3.84
C LYS A 17 -4.81 3.89 5.27
N VAL A 18 -5.72 4.86 5.40
CA VAL A 18 -6.31 5.24 6.68
C VAL A 18 -7.51 4.35 6.98
N VAL A 19 -7.51 3.72 8.15
CA VAL A 19 -8.63 2.98 8.70
C VAL A 19 -9.13 3.73 9.93
N ALA A 20 -10.23 4.46 9.75
CA ALA A 20 -10.74 5.36 10.76
C ALA A 20 -11.18 4.61 12.03
N GLY A 21 -10.86 5.15 13.21
CA GLY A 21 -11.30 4.62 14.51
C GLY A 21 -10.59 3.35 15.00
N GLU A 22 -9.66 2.77 14.22
CA GLU A 22 -8.90 1.56 14.61
C GLU A 22 -7.56 1.89 15.29
N GLY A 23 -7.29 3.18 15.56
CA GLY A 23 -6.13 3.63 16.32
C GLY A 23 -6.31 3.44 17.82
N MET A 24 -5.46 4.10 18.62
CA MET A 24 -5.57 4.07 20.08
C MET A 24 -6.69 4.99 20.59
N PRO A 25 -7.26 4.72 21.79
CA PRO A 25 -8.17 5.64 22.46
C PRO A 25 -7.55 7.02 22.67
N LEU A 26 -8.37 8.06 22.59
CA LEU A 26 -7.93 9.42 22.90
C LEU A 26 -7.82 9.61 24.42
N PRO A 27 -6.77 10.28 24.93
CA PRO A 27 -6.61 10.52 26.36
C PRO A 27 -7.76 11.34 26.98
N GLN A 28 -8.34 12.26 26.21
CA GLN A 28 -9.43 13.14 26.67
C GLN A 28 -10.79 12.44 26.69
N ASP A 29 -10.98 11.44 25.82
CA ASP A 29 -12.21 10.65 25.72
C ASP A 29 -11.88 9.24 25.21
N PRO A 30 -11.78 8.25 26.11
CA PRO A 30 -11.46 6.87 25.75
C PRO A 30 -12.51 6.16 24.88
N SER A 31 -13.72 6.73 24.74
CA SER A 31 -14.74 6.22 23.81
C SER A 31 -14.42 6.54 22.35
N GLN A 32 -13.62 7.59 22.13
CA GLN A 32 -13.10 7.98 20.83
C GLN A 32 -11.74 7.35 20.58
N ARG A 33 -11.47 7.00 19.33
CA ARG A 33 -10.22 6.37 18.91
C ARG A 33 -9.65 7.11 17.72
N GLY A 34 -8.32 7.18 17.65
CA GLY A 34 -7.61 7.66 16.47
C GLY A 34 -7.72 6.68 15.30
N ASN A 35 -6.92 6.91 14.27
CA ASN A 35 -6.91 6.09 13.06
C ASN A 35 -5.73 5.12 13.07
N LEU A 36 -5.92 3.95 12.46
CA LEU A 36 -4.81 3.10 12.03
C LEU A 36 -4.37 3.59 10.64
N VAL A 37 -3.10 3.96 10.50
CA VAL A 37 -2.52 4.38 9.22
C VAL A 37 -1.57 3.29 8.75
N LEU A 38 -1.89 2.67 7.61
CA LEU A 38 -1.05 1.66 6.99
C LEU A 38 -0.11 2.33 5.99
N THR A 39 1.19 2.19 6.23
CA THR A 39 2.27 2.57 5.31
C THR A 39 2.92 1.31 4.73
N PHE A 40 3.45 1.39 3.51
CA PHE A 40 3.98 0.22 2.81
C PHE A 40 5.46 0.42 2.48
N ASP A 41 6.30 -0.48 3.00
CA ASP A 41 7.70 -0.59 2.56
C ASP A 41 7.77 -1.51 1.34
N THR A 42 7.99 -0.91 0.16
CA THR A 42 7.95 -1.64 -1.12
C THR A 42 9.32 -2.24 -1.43
N GLN A 43 9.41 -3.57 -1.37
CA GLN A 43 10.62 -4.31 -1.69
C GLN A 43 10.65 -4.69 -3.19
N PHE A 44 11.51 -4.03 -3.95
CA PHE A 44 11.72 -4.37 -5.37
C PHE A 44 12.64 -5.59 -5.54
N PRO A 45 12.44 -6.39 -6.61
CA PRO A 45 13.38 -7.46 -6.94
C PRO A 45 14.75 -6.89 -7.29
N LYS A 46 15.82 -7.47 -6.72
CA LYS A 46 17.21 -7.04 -6.97
C LYS A 46 17.63 -7.21 -8.43
N MET A 47 17.09 -8.22 -9.11
CA MET A 47 17.39 -8.53 -10.50
C MET A 47 16.16 -9.07 -11.23
N LEU A 48 16.12 -8.84 -12.54
CA LEU A 48 15.10 -9.37 -13.45
C LEU A 48 15.79 -9.96 -14.68
N SER A 49 15.35 -11.16 -15.10
CA SER A 49 15.79 -11.77 -16.35
C SER A 49 15.37 -10.91 -17.55
N ALA A 50 16.05 -11.09 -18.68
CA ALA A 50 15.73 -10.37 -19.92
C ALA A 50 14.26 -10.59 -20.33
N GLU A 51 13.77 -11.83 -20.23
CA GLU A 51 12.39 -12.21 -20.54
C GLU A 51 11.38 -11.49 -19.62
N ARG A 52 11.58 -11.53 -18.29
CA ARG A 52 10.69 -10.83 -17.34
C ARG A 52 10.67 -9.32 -17.60
N ARG A 53 11.83 -8.75 -17.91
CA ARG A 53 11.94 -7.33 -18.25
C ARG A 53 11.19 -6.99 -19.54
N HIS A 54 11.26 -7.85 -20.55
CA HIS A 54 10.50 -7.68 -21.79
C HIS A 54 8.99 -7.72 -21.55
N LEU A 55 8.50 -8.69 -20.77
CA LEU A 55 7.08 -8.79 -20.40
C LEU A 55 6.60 -7.57 -19.63
N ILE A 56 7.36 -7.11 -18.63
CA ILE A 56 7.02 -5.91 -17.86
C ILE A 56 6.92 -4.69 -18.78
N ARG A 57 7.86 -4.49 -19.72
CA ARG A 57 7.79 -3.40 -20.69
C ARG A 57 6.56 -3.49 -21.59
N LYS A 58 6.16 -4.70 -22.01
CA LYS A 58 4.97 -4.87 -22.86
C LYS A 58 3.68 -4.46 -22.15
N VAL A 59 3.60 -4.68 -20.83
CA VAL A 59 2.39 -4.42 -20.04
C VAL A 59 2.37 -3.01 -19.44
N LEU A 60 3.53 -2.50 -18.99
CA LEU A 60 3.64 -1.20 -18.30
C LEU A 60 4.25 -0.09 -19.16
N GLY A 61 4.87 -0.42 -20.30
CA GLY A 61 5.49 0.58 -21.17
C GLY A 61 4.44 1.47 -21.81
N THR A 62 4.59 2.78 -21.67
CA THR A 62 3.81 3.75 -22.44
C THR A 62 4.22 3.64 -23.89
N THR A 63 3.31 3.23 -24.77
CA THR A 63 3.52 3.27 -26.21
C THR A 63 3.63 4.73 -26.63
N HIS A 64 4.86 5.22 -26.75
CA HIS A 64 5.20 6.32 -27.64
C HIS A 64 6.21 5.73 -28.61
N ASP A 65 5.70 5.26 -29.74
CA ASP A 65 6.36 4.77 -30.97
C ASP A 65 7.74 4.11 -30.85
#